data_AF-A0A7L3CCP9-F1
#
_entry.id   AF-A0A7L3CCP9-F1
#
_cell.length_a   1.000
_cell.length_b   1.000
_cell.length_c   1.000
_cell.angle_alpha   90.00
_cell.angle_beta   90.00
_cell.angle_gamma   90.00
#
_symmetry.space_group_name_H-M   'P 1'
#
loop_
_entity.id
_entity.type
_entity.pdbx_description
1 polymer ?
#
loop_
_entity_poly.entity_id
_entity_poly.type
_entity_poly.pdbx_seq_one_letter_code
_entity_poly.pdbx_strand_id
1 'polypeptide(L)'
;ACALGRPPPPRAAVRCQAAGACFSAYLANGSYAEARSACARRRGNLAWVSGEPELRLLLGLLGEAAAGPAPSLFWVGLKRNASACTDAGQPLRGFSWEGAGGGAAPQEVPAALGRWVKEPVRSCLTARCAGLHLAAAAPGGGPSWGWKE
;
A
#
# COMPACT_ATOMS: atom_id res chain seq x y z
N ALA A 1 36.92 -6.50 -15.95
CA ALA A 1 35.65 -7.07 -16.45
C ALA A 1 35.21 -8.18 -15.51
N CYS A 2 34.07 -8.01 -14.83
CA CYS A 2 33.30 -9.08 -14.20
C CYS A 2 31.84 -8.62 -14.18
N ALA A 3 31.00 -9.24 -15.00
CA ALA A 3 29.55 -9.20 -14.88
C ALA A 3 29.15 -10.44 -14.08
N LEU A 4 28.95 -10.30 -12.77
CA LEU A 4 28.22 -11.30 -12.02
C LEU A 4 26.74 -11.07 -12.32
N GLY A 5 26.14 -12.06 -12.97
CA GLY A 5 24.74 -12.09 -13.37
C GLY A 5 23.80 -11.98 -12.18
N ARG A 6 23.65 -10.76 -11.67
CA ARG A 6 22.52 -10.43 -10.82
C ARG A 6 21.30 -10.40 -11.74
N PRO A 7 20.26 -11.21 -11.50
CA PRO A 7 18.99 -11.01 -12.19
C PRO A 7 18.63 -9.51 -12.04
N PRO A 8 18.09 -8.86 -13.08
CA PRO A 8 17.74 -7.46 -12.99
C PRO A 8 16.93 -7.27 -11.71
N PRO A 9 17.28 -6.28 -10.84
CA PRO A 9 16.46 -6.04 -9.66
C PRO A 9 15.01 -5.88 -10.13
N PRO A 10 14.01 -6.44 -9.42
CA PRO A 10 12.62 -6.26 -9.79
C PRO A 10 12.40 -4.76 -10.00
N ARG A 11 11.85 -4.39 -11.17
CA ARG A 11 11.74 -3.00 -11.64
C ARG A 11 11.21 -2.13 -10.52
N ALA A 12 12.11 -1.41 -9.86
CA ALA A 12 11.75 -0.52 -8.77
C ALA A 12 11.54 0.86 -9.40
N ALA A 13 10.29 1.20 -9.67
CA ALA A 13 9.95 2.59 -9.93
C ALA A 13 10.07 3.35 -8.59
N VAL A 14 10.58 4.58 -8.63
CA VAL A 14 10.75 5.45 -7.47
C VAL A 14 10.12 6.81 -7.77
N ARG A 15 9.41 7.37 -6.78
CA ARG A 15 8.80 8.70 -6.85
C ARG A 15 8.96 9.38 -5.49
N CYS A 16 9.42 10.62 -5.50
CA CYS A 16 9.64 11.40 -4.29
C CYS A 16 8.83 12.69 -4.30
N GLN A 17 8.34 13.09 -3.14
CA GLN A 17 7.85 14.45 -2.93
C GLN A 17 9.03 15.41 -2.73
N ALA A 18 8.87 16.66 -3.12
CA ALA A 18 9.90 17.70 -2.95
C ALA A 18 10.36 17.89 -1.50
N ALA A 19 9.49 17.59 -0.52
CA ALA A 19 9.74 17.74 0.92
C ALA A 19 10.15 16.44 1.64
N GLY A 20 10.48 15.36 0.92
CA GLY A 20 11.35 14.30 1.45
C GLY A 20 10.84 12.86 1.44
N ALA A 21 9.53 12.59 1.40
CA ALA A 21 9.05 11.20 1.35
C ALA A 21 9.27 10.60 -0.05
N CYS A 22 9.95 9.45 -0.12
CA CYS A 22 10.15 8.69 -1.35
C CYS A 22 9.44 7.34 -1.27
N PHE A 23 8.67 7.02 -2.31
CA PHE A 23 8.04 5.73 -2.48
C PHE A 23 8.82 4.91 -3.51
N SER A 24 8.91 3.60 -3.27
CA SER A 24 9.44 2.64 -4.24
C SER A 24 8.51 1.43 -4.34
N ALA A 25 8.26 0.95 -5.55
CA ALA A 25 7.40 -0.20 -5.81
C ALA A 25 8.23 -1.46 -6.09
N TYR A 26 7.78 -2.60 -5.58
CA TYR A 26 8.42 -3.89 -5.84
C TYR A 26 7.37 -4.91 -6.30
N LEU A 27 7.67 -5.63 -7.37
CA LEU A 27 6.76 -6.60 -8.00
C LEU A 27 6.97 -8.05 -7.51
N ALA A 28 7.81 -8.25 -6.50
CA ALA A 28 8.01 -9.58 -5.93
C ALA A 28 6.74 -10.01 -5.20
N ASN A 29 6.18 -11.17 -5.59
CA ASN A 29 5.05 -11.75 -4.90
C ASN A 29 5.48 -12.29 -3.53
N GLY A 30 4.61 -12.19 -2.54
CA GLY A 30 4.89 -12.62 -1.17
C GLY A 30 3.82 -12.19 -0.19
N SER A 31 3.90 -12.73 1.01
CA SER A 31 3.08 -12.33 2.15
C SER A 31 3.38 -10.90 2.60
N TYR A 32 2.46 -10.31 3.35
CA TYR A 32 2.67 -9.02 4.00
C TYR A 32 3.95 -8.99 4.86
N ALA A 33 4.23 -10.07 5.59
CA ALA A 33 5.40 -10.18 6.45
C ALA A 33 6.70 -10.16 5.64
N GLU A 34 6.74 -10.86 4.51
CA GLU A 34 7.89 -10.87 3.60
C GLU A 34 8.10 -9.49 2.95
N ALA A 35 7.02 -8.84 2.51
CA ALA A 35 7.07 -7.49 1.95
C ALA A 35 7.59 -6.47 2.99
N ARG A 36 7.06 -6.51 4.22
CA ARG A 36 7.53 -5.69 5.35
C ARG A 36 9.01 -5.90 5.63
N SER A 37 9.44 -7.16 5.71
CA SER A 37 10.85 -7.52 5.93
C SER A 37 11.75 -7.03 4.79
N ALA A 38 11.28 -7.13 3.53
CA ALA A 38 12.01 -6.64 2.37
C ALA A 38 12.18 -5.11 2.37
N CYS A 39 11.16 -4.35 2.78
CA CYS A 39 11.26 -2.91 2.98
C CYS A 39 12.23 -2.56 4.12
N ALA A 40 12.16 -3.27 5.25
CA ALA A 40 13.04 -3.04 6.40
C ALA A 40 14.53 -3.27 6.06
N ARG A 41 14.85 -4.31 5.29
CA ARG A 41 16.22 -4.58 4.79
C ARG A 41 16.77 -3.44 3.91
N ARG A 42 15.90 -2.61 3.35
CA ARG A 42 16.26 -1.44 2.53
C ARG A 42 16.23 -0.13 3.33
N ARG A 43 16.22 -0.22 4.66
CA ARG A 43 16.14 0.94 5.58
C ARG A 43 14.87 1.78 5.37
N GLY A 44 13.78 1.15 4.95
CA GLY A 44 12.46 1.75 4.82
C GLY A 44 11.39 0.96 5.55
N ASN A 45 10.13 1.31 5.32
CA ASN A 45 8.95 0.58 5.80
C ASN A 45 7.98 0.35 4.64
N LEU A 46 6.93 -0.44 4.86
CA LEU A 46 5.80 -0.46 3.93
C LEU A 46 5.23 0.96 3.81
N ALA A 47 4.81 1.33 2.60
CA ALA A 47 4.32 2.66 2.30
C ALA A 47 3.10 3.01 3.16
N TRP A 48 3.03 4.22 3.67
CA TRP A 48 1.85 4.80 4.30
C TRP A 48 1.57 6.16 3.67
N VAL A 49 0.32 6.61 3.75
CA VAL A 49 -0.11 7.88 3.16
C VAL A 49 -0.92 8.67 4.18
N SER A 50 -0.54 9.92 4.43
CA SER A 50 -1.26 10.85 5.30
C SER A 50 -2.40 11.57 4.59
N GLY A 51 -2.30 11.75 3.27
CA GLY A 51 -3.32 12.46 2.52
C GLY A 51 -3.30 12.18 1.02
N GLU A 52 -4.08 13.00 0.30
CA GLU A 52 -4.23 12.90 -1.14
C GLU A 52 -2.94 13.12 -1.94
N PRO A 53 -2.01 14.02 -1.56
CA PRO A 53 -0.76 14.19 -2.31
C PRO A 53 0.08 12.91 -2.33
N GLU A 54 0.27 12.26 -1.18
CA GLU A 54 1.02 11.00 -1.12
C GLU A 54 0.30 9.89 -1.86
N LEU A 55 -1.03 9.81 -1.72
CA LEU A 55 -1.85 8.84 -2.42
C LEU A 55 -1.74 8.98 -3.95
N ARG A 56 -1.84 10.20 -4.48
CA ARG A 56 -1.69 10.46 -5.92
C ARG A 56 -0.31 10.05 -6.42
N LEU A 57 0.73 10.35 -5.65
CA LEU A 57 2.10 9.94 -5.98
C LEU A 57 2.25 8.41 -5.99
N LEU A 58 1.68 7.73 -4.99
CA LEU A 58 1.70 6.27 -4.87
C LEU A 58 0.91 5.61 -6.01
N LEU A 59 -0.27 6.11 -6.36
CA LEU A 59 -1.08 5.59 -7.47
C LEU A 59 -0.36 5.73 -8.81
N GLY A 60 0.26 6.89 -9.09
CA GLY A 60 1.06 7.09 -10.30
C GLY A 60 2.25 6.14 -10.38
N LEU A 61 2.97 6.01 -9.26
CA LEU A 61 4.10 5.07 -9.14
C LEU A 61 3.68 3.62 -9.44
N LEU A 62 2.58 3.17 -8.83
CA LEU A 62 2.11 1.80 -8.97
C LEU A 62 1.46 1.54 -10.34
N GLY A 63 0.84 2.54 -10.96
CA GLY A 63 0.34 2.46 -12.33
C GLY A 63 1.47 2.26 -13.34
N GLU A 64 2.63 2.90 -13.14
CA GLU A 64 3.81 2.67 -13.98
C GLU A 64 4.47 1.32 -13.69
N ALA A 65 4.50 0.90 -12.43
CA ALA A 65 5.10 -0.37 -12.03
C ALA A 65 4.25 -1.57 -12.48
N ALA A 66 2.92 -1.46 -12.43
CA ALA A 66 1.96 -2.41 -12.94
C ALA A 66 1.85 -2.32 -14.48
N ALA A 67 2.95 -2.59 -15.18
CA ALA A 67 2.95 -2.64 -16.64
C ALA A 67 2.19 -3.89 -17.13
N GLY A 68 0.85 -3.83 -17.19
CA GLY A 68 0.02 -4.90 -17.71
C GLY A 68 -1.49 -4.66 -17.56
N PRO A 69 -2.33 -5.38 -18.31
CA PRO A 69 -3.79 -5.24 -18.28
C PRO A 69 -4.45 -5.86 -17.03
N ALA A 70 -3.68 -6.51 -16.16
CA ALA A 70 -4.20 -7.26 -15.03
C ALA A 70 -4.33 -6.37 -13.77
N PRO A 71 -5.40 -6.57 -12.97
CA PRO A 71 -5.49 -5.93 -11.67
C PRO A 71 -4.30 -6.35 -10.80
N SER A 72 -3.74 -5.39 -10.07
CA SER A 72 -2.55 -5.59 -9.26
C SER A 72 -2.82 -5.19 -7.82
N LEU A 73 -2.42 -6.03 -6.87
CA LEU A 73 -2.51 -5.77 -5.44
C LEU A 73 -1.10 -5.52 -4.88
N PHE A 74 -0.92 -4.39 -4.22
CA PHE A 74 0.35 -4.01 -3.63
C PHE A 74 0.24 -3.87 -2.12
N TRP A 75 1.10 -4.55 -1.37
CA TRP A 75 1.15 -4.38 0.08
C TRP A 75 1.58 -2.97 0.46
N VAL A 76 0.83 -2.38 1.40
CA VAL A 76 1.13 -1.09 2.04
C VAL A 76 1.12 -1.29 3.55
N GLY A 77 1.51 -0.28 4.34
CA GLY A 77 1.59 -0.37 5.79
C GLY A 77 0.24 -0.45 6.50
N LEU A 78 -0.87 -0.70 5.79
CA LEU A 78 -2.21 -0.67 6.37
C LEU A 78 -2.53 -2.00 7.05
N LYS A 79 -2.75 -1.98 8.37
CA LYS A 79 -2.98 -3.18 9.16
C LYS A 79 -3.95 -2.92 10.31
N ARG A 80 -4.72 -3.94 10.65
CA ARG A 80 -5.54 -4.02 11.85
C ARG A 80 -5.02 -5.13 12.73
N ASN A 81 -4.68 -4.80 13.98
CA ASN A 81 -4.17 -5.78 14.93
C ASN A 81 -5.31 -6.69 15.43
N ALA A 82 -4.96 -7.84 16.00
CA ALA A 82 -5.89 -8.56 16.86
C ALA A 82 -6.36 -7.61 17.98
N SER A 83 -7.61 -7.78 18.43
CA SER A 83 -8.39 -6.89 19.31
C SER A 83 -8.91 -5.58 18.71
N ALA A 84 -8.39 -5.12 17.56
CA ALA A 84 -8.97 -3.97 16.86
C ALA A 84 -10.16 -4.43 15.99
N CYS A 85 -11.37 -4.02 16.37
CA CYS A 85 -12.61 -4.38 15.68
C CYS A 85 -12.76 -3.67 14.32
N THR A 86 -13.34 -4.36 13.36
CA THR A 86 -13.84 -3.71 12.15
C THR A 86 -15.08 -2.89 12.50
N ASP A 87 -15.01 -1.58 12.32
CA ASP A 87 -16.13 -0.67 12.58
C ASP A 87 -16.30 0.33 11.42
N ALA A 88 -17.50 0.37 10.83
CA ALA A 88 -17.83 1.27 9.73
C ALA A 88 -17.74 2.76 10.13
N GLY A 89 -17.97 3.07 11.41
CA GLY A 89 -17.85 4.42 11.96
C GLY A 89 -16.41 4.87 12.21
N GLN A 90 -15.45 3.94 12.22
CA GLN A 90 -14.04 4.27 12.46
C GLN A 90 -13.30 4.60 11.15
N PRO A 91 -12.31 5.52 11.22
CA PRO A 91 -11.40 5.76 10.10
C PRO A 91 -10.75 4.45 9.65
N LEU A 92 -10.70 4.22 8.33
CA LEU A 92 -10.15 3.01 7.72
C LEU A 92 -10.68 1.70 8.33
N ARG A 93 -11.89 1.69 8.89
CA ARG A 93 -12.50 0.49 9.49
C ARG A 93 -11.69 -0.15 10.62
N GLY A 94 -10.95 0.66 11.37
CA GLY A 94 -10.08 0.19 12.45
C GLY A 94 -8.69 -0.27 12.00
N PHE A 95 -8.35 -0.11 10.71
CA PHE A 95 -6.97 -0.27 10.25
C PHE A 95 -6.15 0.99 10.55
N SER A 96 -4.85 0.81 10.82
CA SER A 96 -3.88 1.87 11.04
C SER A 96 -2.62 1.67 10.19
N TRP A 97 -1.82 2.73 10.05
CA TRP A 97 -0.55 2.67 9.33
C TRP A 97 0.58 2.20 10.24
N GLU A 98 1.22 1.09 9.87
CA GLU A 98 2.51 0.69 10.42
C GLU A 98 3.62 1.63 9.89
N GLY A 99 4.53 2.07 10.78
CA GLY A 99 5.72 2.83 10.38
C GLY A 99 5.61 4.36 10.44
N ALA A 100 4.43 4.92 10.72
CA ALA A 100 4.22 6.37 10.92
C ALA A 100 4.74 6.89 12.29
N GLY A 101 5.84 6.34 12.81
CA GLY A 101 6.45 6.81 14.07
C GLY A 101 5.65 6.53 15.34
N GLY A 102 4.58 5.72 15.30
CA GLY A 102 3.82 5.41 16.52
C GLY A 102 2.63 4.46 16.42
N GLY A 103 2.41 3.75 15.30
CA GLY A 103 1.29 2.79 15.17
C GLY A 103 -0.11 3.39 15.35
N ALA A 104 -0.21 4.71 15.48
CA ALA A 104 -1.46 5.42 15.69
C ALA A 104 -2.27 5.38 14.39
N ALA A 105 -3.55 5.03 14.53
CA ALA A 105 -4.52 5.26 13.46
C ALA A 105 -4.50 6.75 13.10
N PRO A 106 -4.63 7.13 11.82
CA PRO A 106 -4.86 8.53 11.49
C PRO A 106 -6.08 9.01 12.25
N GLN A 107 -5.91 10.07 13.04
CA GLN A 107 -7.00 10.64 13.83
C GLN A 107 -8.12 11.13 12.89
N GLU A 108 -7.73 11.57 11.70
CA GLU A 108 -8.62 11.84 10.58
C GLU A 108 -8.08 11.17 9.32
N VAL A 109 -8.97 10.56 8.56
CA VAL A 109 -8.66 9.97 7.26
C VAL A 109 -9.40 10.82 6.24
N PRO A 110 -8.70 11.59 5.38
CA PRO A 110 -9.31 12.28 4.26
C PRO A 110 -10.27 11.34 3.53
N ALA A 111 -11.48 11.81 3.20
CA ALA A 111 -12.52 10.97 2.60
C ALA A 111 -12.02 10.17 1.38
N ALA A 112 -11.08 10.75 0.62
CA ALA A 112 -10.38 10.09 -0.48
C ALA A 112 -9.74 8.76 -0.09
N LEU A 113 -9.16 8.65 1.12
CA LEU A 113 -8.52 7.45 1.66
C LEU A 113 -9.51 6.46 2.28
N GLY A 114 -10.81 6.75 2.36
CA GLY A 114 -11.83 5.84 2.91
C GLY A 114 -12.31 4.73 1.95
N ARG A 115 -11.68 4.56 0.79
CA ARG A 115 -12.17 3.71 -0.31
C ARG A 115 -11.73 2.26 -0.17
N TRP A 116 -12.69 1.35 -0.02
CA TRP A 116 -12.46 -0.10 -0.01
C TRP A 116 -13.05 -0.74 -1.27
N VAL A 117 -12.33 -1.69 -1.88
CA VAL A 117 -12.86 -2.49 -3.01
C VAL A 117 -14.04 -3.34 -2.54
N LYS A 118 -13.92 -3.88 -1.33
CA LYS A 118 -14.96 -4.62 -0.61
C LYS A 118 -14.83 -4.29 0.86
N GLU A 119 -15.96 -4.19 1.55
CA GLU A 119 -15.98 -3.95 3.00
C GLU A 119 -15.14 -5.03 3.74
N PRO A 120 -14.23 -4.64 4.65
CA PRO A 120 -13.41 -5.58 5.41
C PRO A 120 -14.25 -6.56 6.21
N VAL A 121 -13.69 -7.75 6.47
CA VAL A 121 -14.38 -8.77 7.26
C VAL A 121 -14.63 -8.23 8.67
N ARG A 122 -15.89 -8.29 9.11
CA ARG A 122 -16.26 -7.94 10.49
C ARG A 122 -15.69 -8.97 11.47
N SER A 123 -14.57 -8.62 12.09
CA SER A 123 -13.87 -9.47 13.05
C SER A 123 -13.09 -8.58 14.02
N CYS A 124 -12.56 -9.15 15.10
CA CYS A 124 -11.58 -8.53 15.99
C CYS A 124 -10.57 -9.55 16.52
N LEU A 125 -10.66 -10.81 16.07
CA LEU A 125 -9.93 -11.93 16.67
C LEU A 125 -8.55 -12.13 16.06
N THR A 126 -8.39 -11.73 14.80
CA THR A 126 -7.19 -11.98 14.01
C THR A 126 -6.68 -10.69 13.43
N ALA A 127 -5.36 -10.50 13.41
CA ALA A 127 -4.77 -9.40 12.65
C ALA A 127 -5.09 -9.54 11.15
N ARG A 128 -5.32 -8.41 10.49
CA ARG A 128 -5.60 -8.31 9.06
C ARG A 128 -4.72 -7.24 8.44
N CYS A 129 -4.25 -7.48 7.23
CA CYS A 129 -3.41 -6.56 6.48
C CYS A 129 -4.15 -6.14 5.22
N ALA A 130 -3.93 -4.94 4.73
CA ALA A 130 -4.55 -4.47 3.51
C ALA A 130 -3.51 -4.05 2.48
N GLY A 131 -3.83 -4.29 1.22
CA GLY A 131 -3.09 -3.79 0.08
C GLY A 131 -3.87 -2.74 -0.70
N LEU A 132 -3.14 -1.96 -1.51
CA LEU A 132 -3.73 -1.08 -2.50
C LEU A 132 -4.00 -1.91 -3.77
N HIS A 133 -5.28 -2.04 -4.11
CA HIS A 133 -5.71 -2.69 -5.33
C HIS A 133 -5.87 -1.65 -6.44
N LEU A 134 -5.17 -1.86 -7.55
CA LEU A 134 -5.37 -1.15 -8.80
C LEU A 134 -6.19 -2.04 -9.73
N ALA A 135 -7.36 -1.58 -10.14
CA ALA A 135 -8.15 -2.23 -11.18
C ALA A 135 -7.48 -2.04 -12.55
N ALA A 136 -7.81 -2.94 -13.48
CA ALA A 136 -7.46 -2.76 -14.88
C ALA A 136 -8.01 -1.42 -15.38
N ALA A 137 -7.22 -0.68 -16.16
CA ALA A 137 -7.66 0.58 -16.75
C ALA A 137 -8.91 0.33 -17.61
N ALA A 138 -10.02 0.98 -17.27
CA ALA A 138 -11.20 0.96 -18.11
C ALA A 138 -10.96 1.83 -19.36
N PRO A 139 -11.48 1.46 -20.55
CA PRO A 139 -11.40 2.34 -21.71
C PRO A 139 -12.10 3.67 -21.39
N GLY A 140 -11.35 4.78 -21.37
CA GLY A 140 -11.89 6.13 -21.10
C GLY A 140 -12.04 6.51 -19.62
N GLY A 141 -11.60 5.66 -18.67
CA GLY A 141 -11.62 5.95 -17.23
C GLY A 141 -10.25 5.80 -16.58
N GLY A 142 -9.92 6.70 -15.63
CA GLY A 142 -8.71 6.55 -14.81
C GLY A 142 -8.70 5.24 -14.01
N PRO A 143 -7.53 4.80 -13.50
CA PRO A 143 -7.42 3.56 -12.75
C PRO A 143 -8.35 3.59 -11.52
N SER A 144 -9.33 2.68 -11.50
CA SER A 144 -10.16 2.46 -10.32
C SER A 144 -9.31 1.80 -9.24
N TRP A 145 -9.34 2.32 -8.02
CA TRP A 145 -8.50 1.84 -6.92
C TRP A 145 -9.28 1.74 -5.62
N GLY A 146 -8.81 0.90 -4.71
CA GLY A 146 -9.32 0.81 -3.34
C GLY A 146 -8.44 -0.07 -2.46
N TRP A 147 -8.66 0.01 -1.15
CA TRP A 147 -8.05 -0.93 -0.20
C TRP A 147 -8.70 -2.30 -0.31
N LYS A 148 -7.88 -3.34 -0.14
CA LYS A 148 -8.32 -4.74 -0.12
C LYS A 148 -7.64 -5.47 1.03
N GLU A 149 -8.45 -6.03 1.93
CA GLU A 149 -8.04 -6.98 2.98
C GLU A 149 -7.61 -8.33 2.37
#